data_AF-A0A6A5R8T1-F1
#
_entry.id   AF-A0A6A5R8T1-F1
#
_cell.length_a   1.000
_cell.length_b   1.000
_cell.length_c   1.000
_cell.angle_alpha   90.00
_cell.angle_beta   90.00
_cell.angle_gamma   90.00
#
_symmetry.space_group_name_H-M   'P 1'
#
loop_
_entity.id
_entity.type
_entity.pdbx_description
1 polymer ?
#
loop_
_entity_poly.entity_id
_entity_poly.type
_entity_poly.pdbx_seq_one_letter_code
_entity_poly.pdbx_strand_id
1 'polypeptide(L)'
;MSGSATPHAPASARASLPPTAAATPALLHAPASAYASPGLPPPATFDIVPDLHKLLKRIIDAPPPDPSSQSAAADGPLEIQHVATAATDIRLKIQRAQRAVMSLPEIGRTCADQEEEIEDLEARIARLKASLRELARPAETTEDRDTRPTSIDCMVALDMALAKGAKCPT
;
A
#
# COMPACT_ATOMS: atom_id res chain seq x y z
N MET A 1 79.95 -43.17 -4.02
CA MET A 1 79.70 -42.84 -5.44
C MET A 1 78.24 -42.41 -5.54
N SER A 2 78.04 -41.16 -5.92
CA SER A 2 76.79 -40.41 -5.86
C SER A 2 75.76 -40.91 -6.86
N GLY A 3 74.49 -41.03 -6.44
CA GLY A 3 73.32 -41.13 -7.30
C GLY A 3 72.39 -39.94 -7.01
N SER A 4 71.95 -39.26 -8.06
CA SER A 4 71.35 -37.93 -8.08
C SER A 4 69.82 -37.92 -8.23
N ALA A 5 69.19 -36.84 -7.72
CA ALA A 5 67.91 -36.20 -8.12
C ALA A 5 66.63 -37.03 -7.92
N THR A 6 65.49 -36.50 -7.45
CA THR A 6 64.81 -35.24 -7.77
C THR A 6 63.83 -34.87 -6.62
N PRO A 7 63.57 -33.57 -6.36
CA PRO A 7 62.71 -33.10 -5.27
C PRO A 7 61.28 -32.72 -5.72
N HIS A 8 60.49 -32.31 -4.72
CA HIS A 8 59.21 -31.59 -4.73
C HIS A 8 57.89 -32.37 -4.63
N ALA A 9 57.39 -32.44 -3.38
CA ALA A 9 55.97 -32.36 -3.06
C ALA A 9 55.69 -30.99 -2.40
N PRO A 10 54.55 -30.35 -2.71
CA PRO A 10 53.64 -29.87 -1.66
C PRO A 10 52.18 -30.19 -2.03
N ALA A 11 51.40 -30.80 -1.14
CA ALA A 11 50.65 -30.21 -0.03
C ALA A 11 49.27 -29.65 -0.43
N SER A 12 48.28 -30.06 0.36
CA SER A 12 46.98 -29.42 0.61
C SER A 12 45.86 -29.63 -0.42
N ALA A 13 45.12 -30.72 -0.19
CA ALA A 13 43.67 -30.72 -0.36
C ALA A 13 43.06 -29.74 0.66
N ARG A 14 42.52 -28.61 0.19
CA ARG A 14 41.70 -27.71 1.01
C ARG A 14 40.35 -27.55 0.35
N ALA A 15 39.33 -27.91 1.12
CA ALA A 15 37.92 -27.90 0.78
C ALA A 15 37.45 -26.53 0.25
N SER A 16 36.51 -26.60 -0.68
CA SER A 16 35.79 -25.48 -1.27
C SER A 16 35.20 -24.55 -0.21
N LEU A 17 35.55 -23.27 -0.30
CA LEU A 17 34.79 -22.16 0.29
C LEU A 17 34.19 -21.35 -0.86
N PRO A 18 32.91 -20.92 -0.78
CA PRO A 18 32.36 -19.98 -1.74
C PRO A 18 32.94 -18.56 -1.52
N PRO A 19 33.18 -17.79 -2.60
CA PRO A 19 33.71 -16.43 -2.49
C PRO A 19 32.66 -15.44 -2.01
N THR A 20 33.09 -14.63 -1.04
CA THR A 20 32.41 -13.46 -0.47
C THR A 20 32.57 -12.22 -1.35
N ALA A 21 31.50 -11.41 -1.39
CA ALA A 21 31.41 -9.98 -1.70
C ALA A 21 31.36 -9.51 -3.17
N ALA A 22 30.16 -9.10 -3.58
CA ALA A 22 29.95 -7.79 -4.21
C ALA A 22 28.67 -7.18 -3.63
N ALA A 23 28.82 -5.99 -3.06
CA ALA A 23 27.84 -5.27 -2.29
C ALA A 23 26.64 -4.85 -3.17
N THR A 24 25.47 -5.40 -2.86
CA THR A 24 24.21 -4.70 -3.11
C THR A 24 24.05 -3.71 -1.97
N PRO A 25 23.96 -2.39 -2.19
CA PRO A 25 23.43 -1.51 -1.17
C PRO A 25 21.98 -1.96 -0.96
N ALA A 26 21.79 -2.82 0.04
CA ALA A 26 20.49 -3.12 0.58
C ALA A 26 19.87 -1.77 0.90
N LEU A 27 18.87 -1.41 0.11
CA LEU A 27 17.86 -0.43 0.46
C LEU A 27 17.62 -0.65 1.95
N LEU A 28 17.99 0.33 2.76
CA LEU A 28 17.53 0.41 4.13
C LEU A 28 16.03 0.24 4.01
N HIS A 29 15.58 -0.94 4.43
CA HIS A 29 14.19 -1.29 4.51
C HIS A 29 13.57 -0.18 5.33
N ALA A 30 12.88 0.75 4.66
CA ALA A 30 11.70 1.32 5.26
C ALA A 30 10.91 0.09 5.73
N PRO A 31 10.56 -0.03 7.02
CA PRO A 31 9.69 -1.12 7.40
C PRO A 31 8.47 -0.96 6.51
N ALA A 32 8.20 -1.97 5.68
CA ALA A 32 6.92 -2.12 5.04
C ALA A 32 5.94 -2.17 6.21
N SER A 33 5.40 -0.99 6.54
CA SER A 33 4.32 -0.86 7.51
C SER A 33 3.24 -1.72 6.91
N ALA A 34 3.05 -2.90 7.51
CA ALA A 34 2.01 -3.80 7.10
C ALA A 34 0.74 -2.95 6.97
N TYR A 35 0.06 -3.06 5.83
CA TYR A 35 -1.31 -2.57 5.64
C TYR A 35 -2.30 -3.31 6.57
N ALA A 36 -1.89 -3.66 7.79
CA ALA A 36 -2.81 -3.88 8.89
C ALA A 36 -3.41 -2.51 9.15
N SER A 37 -4.65 -2.28 8.74
CA SER A 37 -5.43 -1.14 9.22
C SER A 37 -5.25 -1.10 10.74
N PRO A 38 -4.51 -0.14 11.32
CA PRO A 38 -4.41 -0.06 12.77
C PRO A 38 -5.81 0.33 13.20
N GLY A 39 -6.51 -0.67 13.72
CA GLY A 39 -7.96 -0.75 13.63
C GLY A 39 -8.58 0.48 14.27
N LEU A 40 -9.34 1.22 13.46
CA LEU A 40 -10.20 2.27 13.95
C LEU A 40 -10.93 1.77 15.20
N PRO A 41 -11.03 2.58 16.27
CA PRO A 41 -11.72 2.15 17.48
C PRO A 41 -13.15 1.72 17.16
N PRO A 42 -13.68 0.69 17.84
CA PRO A 42 -15.06 0.27 17.65
C PRO A 42 -16.02 1.46 17.81
N PRO A 43 -17.09 1.57 17.01
CA PRO A 43 -17.99 2.72 17.03
C PRO A 43 -18.61 2.97 18.41
N ALA A 44 -18.84 1.91 19.20
CA ALA A 44 -19.31 1.99 20.57
C ALA A 44 -18.39 2.79 21.52
N THR A 45 -17.12 3.01 21.15
CA THR A 45 -16.17 3.85 21.90
C THR A 45 -16.67 5.31 21.99
N PHE A 46 -17.45 5.76 21.01
CA PHE A 46 -17.96 7.14 20.91
C PHE A 46 -19.44 7.27 21.30
N ASP A 47 -20.07 6.20 21.78
CA ASP A 47 -21.48 6.18 22.16
C ASP A 47 -21.68 6.76 23.58
N ILE A 48 -21.41 8.06 23.69
CA ILE A 48 -21.47 8.84 24.94
C ILE A 48 -22.75 9.68 24.99
N VAL A 49 -23.27 10.05 23.82
CA VAL A 49 -24.38 11.00 23.66
C VAL A 49 -25.67 10.55 24.36
N PRO A 50 -26.11 9.27 24.29
CA PRO A 50 -27.33 8.84 24.96
C PRO A 50 -27.26 9.00 26.48
N ASP A 51 -26.11 8.69 27.08
CA ASP A 51 -25.90 8.75 28.52
C ASP A 51 -25.74 10.18 29.01
N LEU A 52 -25.04 11.00 28.24
CA LEU A 52 -24.94 12.44 28.51
C LEU A 52 -26.32 13.10 28.46
N HIS A 53 -27.12 12.79 27.44
CA HIS A 53 -28.47 13.31 27.30
C HIS A 53 -29.36 12.89 28.48
N LYS A 54 -29.33 11.61 28.88
CA LYS A 54 -30.06 11.12 30.05
C LYS A 54 -29.66 11.87 31.32
N LEU A 55 -28.36 12.07 31.54
CA LEU A 55 -27.87 12.80 32.71
C LEU A 55 -28.34 14.26 32.70
N LEU A 56 -28.20 14.95 31.58
CA LEU A 56 -28.63 16.35 31.44
C LEU A 56 -30.13 16.50 31.66
N LYS A 57 -30.94 15.59 31.11
CA LYS A 57 -32.40 15.60 31.30
C LYS A 57 -32.77 15.47 32.78
N ARG A 58 -32.11 14.59 33.52
CA ARG A 58 -32.34 14.42 34.97
C ARG A 58 -31.98 15.63 35.81
N ILE A 59 -31.05 16.46 35.35
CA ILE A 59 -30.65 17.71 36.00
C ILE A 59 -31.66 18.83 35.68
N ILE A 60 -32.11 18.90 34.43
CA ILE A 60 -33.06 19.93 33.97
C ILE A 60 -34.46 19.69 34.55
N ASP A 61 -34.91 18.43 34.59
CA ASP A 61 -36.23 18.05 35.09
C ASP A 61 -36.25 17.89 36.62
N ALA A 62 -35.18 18.28 37.32
CA ALA A 62 -35.09 18.15 38.77
C ALA A 62 -36.03 19.15 39.47
N PRO A 63 -36.97 18.68 40.32
CA PRO A 63 -37.81 19.56 41.11
C PRO A 63 -36.96 20.30 42.17
N PRO A 64 -37.46 21.43 42.70
CA PRO A 64 -36.79 22.17 43.77
C PRO A 64 -36.48 21.27 44.99
N PRO A 65 -35.46 21.61 45.79
CA PRO A 65 -34.94 20.74 46.83
C PRO A 65 -35.98 20.52 47.95
N ASP A 66 -36.69 19.39 47.90
CA ASP A 66 -37.48 18.88 49.02
C ASP A 66 -36.57 18.02 49.91
N PRO A 67 -36.45 18.32 51.23
CA PRO A 67 -35.52 17.63 52.13
C PRO A 67 -35.89 16.16 52.43
N SER A 68 -36.97 15.65 51.85
CA SER A 68 -37.51 14.30 52.10
C SER A 68 -37.18 13.29 51.00
N SER A 69 -36.70 13.74 49.85
CA SER A 69 -36.54 12.91 48.65
C SER A 69 -35.12 12.36 48.51
N GLN A 70 -34.69 11.55 49.49
CA GLN A 70 -33.50 10.71 49.36
C GLN A 70 -33.81 9.48 48.50
N SER A 71 -34.13 9.67 47.22
CA SER A 71 -34.27 8.54 46.29
C SER A 71 -33.31 8.71 45.13
N ALA A 72 -32.19 8.00 45.23
CA ALA A 72 -31.30 7.72 44.11
C ALA A 72 -31.95 6.70 43.16
N ALA A 73 -33.15 6.99 42.64
CA ALA A 73 -33.72 6.20 41.57
C ALA A 73 -32.87 6.42 40.30
N ALA A 74 -32.55 5.34 39.59
CA ALA A 74 -31.71 5.40 38.38
C ALA A 74 -32.30 6.32 37.29
N ASP A 75 -33.63 6.46 37.26
CA ASP A 75 -34.38 7.29 36.31
C ASP A 75 -35.08 8.51 36.95
N GLY A 76 -34.87 8.76 38.26
CA GLY A 76 -35.45 9.90 38.96
C GLY A 76 -34.64 11.19 38.81
N PRO A 77 -35.24 12.35 39.15
CA PRO A 77 -34.53 13.62 39.31
C PRO A 77 -33.20 13.47 40.03
N LEU A 78 -32.12 14.01 39.46
CA LEU A 78 -30.79 13.90 40.06
C LEU A 78 -30.51 15.13 40.93
N GLU A 79 -30.29 14.90 42.22
CA GLU A 79 -29.86 15.96 43.12
C GLU A 79 -28.44 16.45 42.76
N ILE A 80 -28.19 17.75 42.89
CA ILE A 80 -26.93 18.42 42.53
C ILE A 80 -25.71 17.71 43.15
N GLN A 81 -25.84 17.21 44.38
CA GLN A 81 -24.76 16.54 45.11
C GLN A 81 -24.33 15.22 44.45
N HIS A 82 -25.22 14.55 43.72
CA HIS A 82 -24.97 13.26 43.09
C HIS A 82 -24.53 13.36 41.63
N VAL A 83 -24.53 14.56 41.04
CA VAL A 83 -24.11 14.81 39.65
C VAL A 83 -22.70 14.32 39.40
N ALA A 84 -21.77 14.60 40.32
CA ALA A 84 -20.38 14.19 40.18
C ALA A 84 -20.24 12.67 40.10
N THR A 85 -20.99 11.92 40.92
CA THR A 85 -20.96 10.45 40.91
C THR A 85 -21.59 9.90 39.64
N ALA A 86 -22.78 10.40 39.26
CA ALA A 86 -23.49 9.98 38.06
C ALA A 86 -22.72 10.27 36.76
N ALA A 87 -21.89 11.32 36.73
CA ALA A 87 -21.07 11.67 35.57
C ALA A 87 -19.79 10.81 35.41
N THR A 88 -19.45 9.95 36.38
CA THR A 88 -18.17 9.21 36.38
C THR A 88 -18.03 8.30 35.16
N ASP A 89 -19.08 7.56 34.82
CA ASP A 89 -19.06 6.63 33.69
C ASP A 89 -18.92 7.37 32.36
N ILE A 90 -19.58 8.52 32.23
CA ILE A 90 -19.47 9.40 31.06
C ILE A 90 -18.04 9.92 30.93
N ARG A 91 -17.43 10.40 32.03
CA ARG A 91 -16.03 10.83 32.03
C ARG A 91 -15.09 9.71 31.60
N LEU A 92 -15.31 8.49 32.08
CA LEU A 92 -14.49 7.34 31.70
C LEU A 92 -14.64 6.99 30.22
N LYS A 93 -15.87 7.03 29.68
CA LYS A 93 -16.12 6.83 28.24
C LYS A 93 -15.43 7.90 27.38
N ILE A 94 -15.51 9.17 27.79
CA ILE A 94 -14.81 10.28 27.11
C ILE A 94 -13.29 10.04 27.12
N GLN A 95 -12.71 9.71 28.27
CA GLN A 95 -11.28 9.44 28.37
C GLN A 95 -10.85 8.24 27.52
N ARG A 96 -11.66 7.19 27.46
CA ARG A 96 -11.42 6.04 26.57
C ARG A 96 -11.44 6.48 25.11
N ALA A 97 -12.42 7.26 24.69
CA ALA A 97 -12.53 7.78 23.34
C ALA A 97 -11.32 8.67 22.98
N GLN A 98 -10.92 9.57 23.87
CA GLN A 98 -9.75 10.42 23.68
C GLN A 98 -8.47 9.60 23.53
N ARG A 99 -8.24 8.61 24.40
CA ARG A 99 -7.08 7.73 24.30
C ARG A 99 -7.08 6.97 22.97
N ALA A 100 -8.23 6.46 22.55
CA ALA A 100 -8.36 5.76 21.28
C ALA A 100 -8.02 6.66 20.09
N VAL A 101 -8.53 7.89 20.06
CA VAL A 101 -8.23 8.88 19.02
C VAL A 101 -6.74 9.24 18.99
N MET A 102 -6.14 9.51 20.16
CA MET A 102 -4.72 9.88 20.25
C MET A 102 -3.77 8.71 19.97
N SER A 103 -4.26 7.47 20.04
CA SER A 103 -3.51 6.28 19.66
C SER A 103 -3.57 5.97 18.16
N LEU A 104 -4.40 6.69 17.39
CA LEU A 104 -4.50 6.47 15.96
C LEU A 104 -3.18 6.83 15.26
N PRO A 105 -2.73 6.00 14.31
CA PRO A 105 -1.58 6.31 13.48
C PRO A 105 -1.86 7.61 12.71
N GLU A 106 -0.81 8.41 12.52
CA GLU A 106 -0.85 9.61 11.67
C GLU A 106 -1.91 10.66 12.05
N ILE A 107 -2.49 10.60 13.26
CA ILE A 107 -3.48 11.58 13.75
C ILE A 107 -2.96 13.03 13.79
N GLY A 108 -1.63 13.20 13.80
CA GLY A 108 -0.97 14.50 13.75
C GLY A 108 -0.75 15.06 12.34
N ARG A 109 -1.05 14.30 11.27
CA ARG A 109 -0.93 14.79 9.89
C ARG A 109 -2.18 15.54 9.46
N THR A 110 -1.99 16.55 8.63
CA THR A 110 -3.11 17.31 8.07
C THR A 110 -3.64 16.65 6.80
N CYS A 111 -4.86 16.99 6.40
CA CYS A 111 -5.41 16.52 5.12
C CYS A 111 -4.63 17.07 3.92
N ALA A 112 -4.05 18.28 4.04
CA ALA A 112 -3.25 18.87 2.97
C ALA A 112 -1.97 18.05 2.71
N ASP A 113 -1.26 17.64 3.76
CA ASP A 113 -0.06 16.79 3.64
C ASP A 113 -0.40 15.44 2.97
N GLN A 114 -1.56 14.88 3.30
CA GLN A 114 -2.03 13.62 2.72
C GLN A 114 -2.39 13.77 1.24
N GLU A 115 -2.98 14.89 0.84
CA GLU A 115 -3.38 15.15 -0.53
C GLU A 115 -2.16 15.39 -1.44
N GLU A 116 -1.15 16.12 -0.96
CA GLU A 116 0.15 16.25 -1.66
C GLU A 116 0.82 14.87 -1.86
N GLU A 117 0.85 14.03 -0.83
CA GLU A 117 1.40 12.68 -0.93
C GLU A 117 0.61 11.82 -1.93
N ILE A 118 -0.72 11.93 -1.95
CA ILE A 118 -1.56 11.23 -2.94
C ILE A 118 -1.19 11.67 -4.35
N GLU A 119 -1.05 12.97 -4.61
CA GLU A 119 -0.67 13.48 -5.94
C GLU A 119 0.69 12.91 -6.38
N ASP A 120 1.68 12.93 -5.50
CA ASP A 120 3.01 12.39 -5.76
C ASP A 120 2.98 10.87 -6.04
N LEU A 121 2.20 10.13 -5.26
CA LEU A 121 2.01 8.69 -5.41
C LEU A 121 1.30 8.38 -6.74
N GLU A 122 0.26 9.12 -7.09
CA GLU A 122 -0.46 8.97 -8.36
C GLU A 122 0.43 9.26 -9.55
N ALA A 123 1.23 10.34 -9.50
CA ALA A 123 2.20 10.66 -10.53
C ALA A 123 3.26 9.55 -10.68
N ARG A 124 3.73 8.98 -9.57
CA ARG A 124 4.66 7.84 -9.58
C ARG A 124 4.02 6.59 -10.19
N ILE A 125 2.78 6.29 -9.82
CA ILE A 125 2.01 5.18 -10.40
C ILE A 125 1.84 5.37 -11.90
N ALA A 126 1.55 6.59 -12.37
CA ALA A 126 1.41 6.90 -13.79
C ALA A 126 2.72 6.61 -14.55
N ARG A 127 3.87 7.04 -14.03
CA ARG A 127 5.19 6.73 -14.61
C ARG A 127 5.46 5.23 -14.66
N LEU A 128 5.23 4.52 -13.56
CA LEU A 128 5.44 3.06 -13.50
C LEU A 128 4.54 2.31 -14.48
N LYS A 129 3.26 2.72 -14.58
CA LYS A 129 2.33 2.16 -15.57
C LYS A 129 2.80 2.42 -17.00
N ALA A 130 3.37 3.58 -17.30
CA ALA A 130 3.93 3.87 -18.63
C ALA A 130 5.12 2.96 -18.96
N SER A 131 6.08 2.81 -18.05
CA SER A 131 7.23 1.91 -18.25
C SER A 131 6.80 0.45 -18.42
N LEU A 132 5.81 -0.01 -17.65
CA LEU A 132 5.27 -1.36 -17.83
C LEU A 132 4.59 -1.54 -19.20
N ARG A 133 3.91 -0.52 -19.73
CA ARG A 133 3.34 -0.56 -21.08
C ARG A 133 4.43 -0.60 -22.16
N GLU A 134 5.54 0.10 -21.97
CA GLU A 134 6.68 0.04 -22.89
C GLU A 134 7.33 -1.35 -22.91
N LEU A 135 7.50 -1.95 -21.74
CA LEU A 135 8.05 -3.31 -21.62
C LEU A 135 7.07 -4.38 -22.13
N ALA A 136 5.77 -4.17 -21.96
CA ALA A 136 4.73 -5.05 -22.46
C ALA A 136 4.43 -4.81 -23.95
N ARG A 137 5.03 -3.80 -24.60
CA ARG A 137 4.85 -3.55 -26.03
C ARG A 137 5.47 -4.73 -26.78
N PRO A 138 4.69 -5.52 -27.53
CA PRO A 138 5.26 -6.56 -28.37
C PRO A 138 6.23 -5.91 -29.36
N ALA A 139 7.34 -6.60 -29.66
CA ALA A 139 8.31 -6.18 -30.66
C ALA A 139 7.71 -6.27 -32.08
N GLU A 140 6.71 -5.45 -32.36
CA GLU A 140 5.95 -5.40 -33.61
C GLU A 140 6.05 -3.98 -34.17
N THR A 141 7.26 -3.59 -34.57
CA THR A 141 7.52 -2.57 -35.60
C THR A 141 8.96 -2.74 -36.12
N THR A 142 9.23 -3.83 -36.81
CA THR A 142 10.35 -3.94 -37.75
C THR A 142 9.91 -4.65 -39.02
N GLU A 143 8.70 -4.42 -39.52
CA GLU A 143 8.35 -4.77 -40.91
C GLU A 143 7.45 -3.69 -41.51
N ASP A 144 8.05 -2.65 -42.09
CA ASP A 144 7.43 -1.91 -43.20
C ASP A 144 8.50 -1.32 -44.13
N ARG A 145 9.36 -2.20 -44.65
CA ARG A 145 10.06 -1.98 -45.93
C ARG A 145 10.60 -3.29 -46.47
N ASP A 146 9.73 -4.27 -46.62
CA ASP A 146 10.05 -5.47 -47.39
C ASP A 146 8.74 -5.94 -48.03
N THR A 147 8.36 -5.25 -49.10
CA THR A 147 7.40 -5.77 -50.08
C THR A 147 8.04 -7.03 -50.67
N ARG A 148 8.01 -8.14 -49.93
CA ARG A 148 8.34 -9.46 -50.45
C ARG A 148 7.19 -9.83 -51.35
N PRO A 149 7.37 -9.84 -52.69
CA PRO A 149 6.31 -10.27 -53.57
C PRO A 149 5.92 -11.68 -53.15
N THR A 150 4.64 -11.90 -52.94
CA THR A 150 4.16 -13.24 -52.62
C THR A 150 4.47 -14.15 -53.82
N SER A 151 4.61 -15.46 -53.59
CA SER A 151 4.93 -16.42 -54.66
C SER A 151 3.99 -16.33 -55.88
N ILE A 152 2.79 -15.77 -55.69
CA ILE A 152 1.78 -15.53 -56.72
C ILE A 152 2.21 -14.36 -57.63
N ASP A 153 2.72 -13.28 -57.04
CA ASP A 153 3.16 -12.09 -57.78
C ASP A 153 4.38 -12.39 -58.66
N CYS A 154 5.29 -13.27 -58.21
CA CYS A 154 6.42 -13.73 -59.01
C CYS A 154 6.00 -14.55 -60.23
N MET A 155 4.99 -15.42 -60.12
CA MET A 155 4.51 -16.18 -61.28
C MET A 155 3.77 -15.31 -62.29
N VAL A 156 2.99 -14.32 -61.83
CA VAL A 156 2.31 -13.37 -62.73
C VAL A 156 3.31 -12.47 -63.47
N ALA A 157 4.40 -12.06 -62.82
CA ALA A 157 5.44 -11.26 -63.46
C ALA A 157 6.20 -12.05 -64.55
N LEU A 158 6.49 -13.34 -64.31
CA LEU A 158 7.11 -14.23 -65.29
C LEU A 158 6.20 -14.48 -66.50
N ASP A 159 4.91 -14.65 -66.27
CA ASP A 159 3.93 -14.89 -67.34
C ASP A 159 3.75 -13.64 -68.23
N MET A 160 3.71 -12.44 -67.62
CA MET A 160 3.72 -11.17 -68.37
C MET A 160 5.02 -10.95 -69.17
N ALA A 161 6.17 -11.41 -68.66
CA ALA A 161 7.44 -11.27 -69.35
C ALA A 161 7.54 -12.21 -70.56
N LEU A 162 7.05 -13.44 -70.43
CA LEU A 162 6.96 -14.40 -71.54
C LEU A 162 5.98 -13.95 -72.62
N ALA A 163 4.85 -13.37 -72.25
CA ALA A 163 3.89 -12.79 -73.20
C ALA A 163 4.46 -11.60 -73.99
N LYS A 164 5.39 -10.82 -73.40
CA LYS A 164 6.04 -9.68 -74.06
C LYS A 164 7.22 -10.09 -74.95
N GLY A 165 7.82 -11.26 -74.73
CA GLY A 165 8.94 -11.78 -75.52
C GLY A 165 8.57 -12.39 -76.88
N ALA A 166 7.28 -12.62 -77.17
CA ALA A 166 6.83 -13.31 -78.38
C ALA A 166 6.66 -12.42 -79.62
N LYS A 167 7.16 -11.17 -79.62
CA LYS A 167 7.04 -10.24 -80.75
C LYS A 167 8.39 -9.92 -81.37
N CYS A 168 8.94 -10.87 -82.13
CA CYS A 168 10.03 -10.59 -83.07
C CYS A 168 9.44 -9.95 -84.35
N PRO A 169 9.86 -8.73 -84.74
CA PRO A 169 9.53 -8.16 -86.04
C PRO A 169 10.36 -8.85 -87.14
N THR A 170 9.70 -9.33 -88.18
CA THR A 170 10.29 -9.69 -89.49
C THR A 170 10.63 -8.47 -90.30
#